data_AF-A0A8T4MKB1-F1
#
_entry.id   AF-A0A8T4MKB1-F1
#
_cell.length_a   1.000
_cell.length_b   1.000
_cell.length_c   1.000
_cell.angle_alpha   90.00
_cell.angle_beta   90.00
_cell.angle_gamma   90.00
#
_symmetry.space_group_name_H-M   'P 1'
#
loop_
_entity.id
_entity.type
_entity.pdbx_description
1 polymer ?
#
loop_
_entity_poly.entity_id
_entity_poly.type
_entity_poly.pdbx_seq_one_letter_code
_entity_poly.pdbx_strand_id
1 'polypeptide(L)'
;MERRKVLARGVELASTIPLIGVLANNFFRSREYYSLDFSDTELSRGRGKNVLQSVYSSQKSYLDSLENLVSTYRDSYYKSRLVSYPSIDHEGHFKTKFRTEYYWDEESGIPRHQEVFTWRDRQCELTKKFYFLINEPLVDISKIGDIRVEKNTASKIGQGILNLGIYGTEIGLLLGYEELIARLRCQEVSEMDSERQINRRSFFKIGAALSGVITAGIIGGYNDNELKRGETKLKDEIKSSLNLSDISSEQVFKDYFKLSPIEVIDLVSEDIKIIENTLINGVSNINVRNCFESVNNIGRTHYQNLRNFLEGKVNSELAYVIKCAVATENLHNSSSSELLKANSGIILEALALGGTMAAVIIPLEIVNHKFP
;
A
#
# COMPACT_ATOMS: atom_id res chain seq x y z
N MET A 1 23.92 -45.49 27.35
CA MET A 1 23.70 -44.69 26.11
C MET A 1 22.33 -44.02 26.10
N GLU A 2 21.24 -44.71 26.47
CA GLU A 2 19.88 -44.13 26.59
C GLU A 2 19.76 -42.95 27.55
N ARG A 3 20.32 -43.03 28.78
CA ARG A 3 20.28 -41.91 29.76
C ARG A 3 20.84 -40.59 29.20
N ARG A 4 21.87 -40.64 28.33
CA ARG A 4 22.48 -39.45 27.71
C ARG A 4 21.60 -38.85 26.62
N LYS A 5 20.92 -39.69 25.84
CA LYS A 5 19.93 -39.29 24.81
C LYS A 5 18.67 -38.67 25.42
N VAL A 6 18.30 -39.08 26.64
CA VAL A 6 17.20 -38.49 27.43
C VAL A 6 17.60 -37.13 28.00
N LEU A 7 18.81 -37.00 28.54
CA LEU A 7 19.35 -35.72 29.04
C LEU A 7 19.48 -34.66 27.93
N ALA A 8 19.98 -35.02 26.75
CA ALA A 8 20.08 -34.10 25.62
C ALA A 8 18.71 -33.60 25.14
N ARG A 9 17.71 -34.50 25.04
CA ARG A 9 16.31 -34.12 24.74
C ARG A 9 15.71 -33.24 25.83
N GLY A 10 15.99 -33.53 27.09
CA GLY A 10 15.51 -32.72 28.22
C GLY A 10 16.07 -31.30 28.20
N VAL A 11 17.34 -31.12 27.82
CA VAL A 11 17.97 -29.79 27.66
C VAL A 11 17.41 -29.05 26.44
N GLU A 12 17.17 -29.75 25.33
CA GLU A 12 16.53 -29.17 24.14
C GLU A 12 15.12 -28.68 24.42
N LEU A 13 14.28 -29.51 25.07
CA LEU A 13 12.94 -29.13 25.53
C LEU A 13 12.99 -28.00 26.56
N ALA A 14 13.92 -28.03 27.51
CA ALA A 14 14.06 -26.97 28.50
C ALA A 14 14.46 -25.63 27.86
N SER A 15 15.26 -25.66 26.79
CA SER A 15 15.69 -24.46 26.07
C SER A 15 14.59 -23.79 25.22
N THR A 16 13.54 -24.54 24.84
CA THR A 16 12.41 -24.02 24.07
C THR A 16 11.28 -23.47 24.95
N ILE A 17 11.17 -23.88 26.22
CA ILE A 17 10.13 -23.39 27.15
C ILE A 17 10.11 -21.86 27.29
N PRO A 18 11.24 -21.16 27.49
CA PRO A 18 11.25 -19.69 27.55
C PRO A 18 10.78 -19.04 26.24
N LEU A 19 11.13 -19.61 25.08
CA LEU A 19 10.67 -19.14 23.77
C LEU A 19 9.16 -19.31 23.63
N ILE A 20 8.60 -20.46 24.02
CA ILE A 20 7.16 -20.72 24.03
C ILE A 20 6.42 -19.74 24.96
N GLY A 21 6.99 -19.45 26.13
CA GLY A 21 6.44 -18.46 27.06
C GLY A 21 6.41 -17.04 26.46
N VAL A 22 7.47 -16.64 25.75
CA VAL A 22 7.53 -15.34 25.06
C VAL A 22 6.57 -15.29 23.86
N LEU A 23 6.44 -16.37 23.09
CA LEU A 23 5.48 -16.49 21.99
C LEU A 23 4.04 -16.37 22.50
N ALA A 24 3.69 -17.09 23.56
CA ALA A 24 2.37 -17.00 24.18
C ALA A 24 2.11 -15.57 24.67
N ASN A 25 3.07 -14.96 25.37
CA ASN A 25 2.92 -13.58 25.86
C ASN A 25 2.75 -12.57 24.72
N ASN A 26 3.48 -12.72 23.61
CA ASN A 26 3.31 -11.86 22.42
C ASN A 26 2.01 -12.14 21.65
N PHE A 27 1.52 -13.38 21.67
CA PHE A 27 0.21 -13.73 21.09
C PHE A 27 -0.93 -13.07 21.88
N PHE A 28 -0.82 -12.99 23.20
CA PHE A 28 -1.85 -12.44 24.07
C PHE A 28 -1.73 -10.92 24.30
N ARG A 29 -0.56 -10.33 24.08
CA ARG A 29 -0.36 -8.88 24.20
C ARG A 29 -0.84 -8.16 22.95
N SER A 30 -1.91 -7.37 23.10
CA SER A 30 -2.32 -6.45 22.05
C SER A 30 -1.34 -5.29 21.94
N ARG A 31 -0.81 -5.02 20.73
CA ARG A 31 -0.07 -3.78 20.50
C ARG A 31 -0.98 -2.58 20.57
N GLU A 32 -0.49 -1.56 21.25
CA GLU A 32 -1.13 -0.26 21.36
C GLU A 32 -0.57 0.67 20.28
N TYR A 33 -1.37 1.65 19.89
CA TYR A 33 -0.99 2.76 19.02
C TYR A 33 -1.84 3.97 19.39
N TYR A 34 -1.44 5.15 18.96
CA TYR A 34 -2.28 6.33 19.09
C TYR A 34 -2.99 6.62 17.77
N SER A 35 -4.24 7.04 17.83
CA SER A 35 -5.00 7.50 16.68
C SER A 35 -5.79 8.75 17.03
N LEU A 36 -6.37 9.37 16.01
CA LEU A 36 -7.20 10.56 16.17
C LEU A 36 -8.68 10.18 16.25
N ASP A 37 -9.40 10.77 17.20
CA ASP A 37 -10.87 10.75 17.23
C ASP A 37 -11.42 12.00 16.56
N PHE A 38 -12.28 11.79 15.57
CA PHE A 38 -12.91 12.82 14.74
C PHE A 38 -14.38 13.05 15.07
N SER A 39 -14.95 12.32 16.04
CA SER A 39 -16.38 12.20 16.33
C SER A 39 -17.18 13.51 16.33
N ASP A 40 -16.63 14.60 16.88
CA ASP A 40 -17.32 15.91 17.00
C ASP A 40 -16.81 16.98 16.02
N THR A 41 -15.90 16.61 15.12
CA THR A 41 -15.12 17.56 14.30
C THR A 41 -15.51 17.57 12.82
N GLU A 42 -16.54 16.81 12.44
CA GLU A 42 -17.02 16.80 11.06
C GLU A 42 -17.59 18.18 10.66
N LEU A 43 -17.18 18.62 9.47
CA LEU A 43 -17.82 19.73 8.77
C LEU A 43 -19.27 19.35 8.48
N SER A 44 -20.18 20.31 8.62
CA SER A 44 -21.59 20.09 8.28
C SER A 44 -21.72 19.49 6.88
N ARG A 45 -22.34 18.29 6.82
CA ARG A 45 -22.46 17.50 5.59
C ARG A 45 -22.98 18.38 4.46
N GLY A 46 -22.22 18.45 3.37
CA GLY A 46 -22.66 19.09 2.12
C GLY A 46 -22.27 20.55 1.92
N ARG A 47 -21.49 21.19 2.81
CA ARG A 47 -21.00 22.57 2.57
C ARG A 47 -20.15 22.69 1.29
N GLY A 48 -19.30 21.69 1.00
CA GLY A 48 -18.56 21.60 -0.27
C GLY A 48 -19.39 21.15 -1.47
N LYS A 49 -20.48 20.41 -1.23
CA LYS A 49 -21.36 19.87 -2.28
C LYS A 49 -22.02 20.99 -3.08
N ASN A 50 -22.60 21.99 -2.41
CA ASN A 50 -23.33 23.05 -3.11
C ASN A 50 -22.44 23.90 -4.02
N VAL A 51 -21.15 24.03 -3.67
CA VAL A 51 -20.17 24.84 -4.40
C VAL A 51 -19.56 24.07 -5.57
N LEU A 52 -19.28 22.77 -5.38
CA LEU A 52 -18.51 21.96 -6.33
C LEU A 52 -19.36 21.02 -7.19
N GLN A 53 -20.64 20.82 -6.89
CA GLN A 53 -21.47 19.82 -7.58
C GLN A 53 -21.54 20.03 -9.09
N SER A 54 -21.70 21.27 -9.56
CA SER A 54 -21.80 21.57 -11.00
C SER A 54 -20.49 21.27 -11.73
N VAL A 55 -19.36 21.69 -11.16
CA VAL A 55 -18.02 21.42 -11.68
C VAL A 55 -17.76 19.92 -11.69
N TYR A 56 -17.98 19.24 -10.57
CA TYR A 56 -17.80 17.79 -10.45
C TYR A 56 -18.68 16.99 -11.40
N SER A 57 -19.96 17.34 -11.54
CA SER A 57 -20.86 16.67 -12.48
C SER A 57 -20.37 16.84 -13.92
N SER A 58 -19.94 18.04 -14.32
CA SER A 58 -19.38 18.26 -15.66
C SER A 58 -18.03 17.57 -15.88
N GLN A 59 -17.17 17.55 -14.86
CA GLN A 59 -15.89 16.83 -14.84
C GLN A 59 -16.11 15.33 -15.05
N LYS A 60 -17.07 14.75 -14.33
CA LYS A 60 -17.42 13.34 -14.44
C LYS A 60 -17.92 12.99 -15.84
N SER A 61 -18.83 13.80 -16.39
CA SER A 61 -19.30 13.60 -17.78
C SER A 61 -18.16 13.71 -18.80
N TYR A 62 -17.21 14.62 -18.59
CA TYR A 62 -16.03 14.73 -19.43
C TYR A 62 -15.14 13.49 -19.33
N LEU A 63 -14.88 13.00 -18.11
CA LEU A 63 -14.15 11.74 -17.90
C LEU A 63 -14.85 10.55 -18.56
N ASP A 64 -16.16 10.38 -18.36
CA ASP A 64 -16.94 9.29 -18.96
C ASP A 64 -16.83 9.32 -20.50
N SER A 65 -16.84 10.52 -21.10
CA SER A 65 -16.65 10.70 -22.54
C SER A 65 -15.24 10.31 -23.02
N LEU A 66 -14.21 10.63 -22.24
CA LEU A 66 -12.82 10.25 -22.50
C LEU A 66 -12.62 8.73 -22.33
N GLU A 67 -13.25 8.10 -21.34
CA GLU A 67 -13.22 6.65 -21.16
C GLU A 67 -13.85 5.92 -22.36
N ASN A 68 -14.97 6.44 -22.86
CA ASN A 68 -15.60 5.94 -24.08
C ASN A 68 -14.69 6.12 -25.31
N LEU A 69 -14.03 7.27 -25.43
CA LEU A 69 -13.06 7.53 -26.50
C LEU A 69 -11.88 6.55 -26.44
N VAL A 70 -11.30 6.33 -25.26
CA VAL A 70 -10.23 5.34 -25.03
C VAL A 70 -10.67 3.95 -25.45
N SER A 71 -11.85 3.50 -25.01
CA SER A 71 -12.37 2.17 -25.36
C SER A 71 -12.50 2.04 -26.87
N THR A 72 -13.10 3.03 -27.52
CA THR A 72 -13.28 3.05 -28.98
C THR A 72 -11.95 3.10 -29.72
N TYR A 73 -10.96 3.83 -29.20
CA TYR A 73 -9.59 3.86 -29.71
C TYR A 73 -8.95 2.48 -29.67
N ARG A 74 -9.06 1.79 -28.53
CA ARG A 74 -8.54 0.43 -28.38
C ARG A 74 -9.22 -0.50 -29.36
N ASP A 75 -10.55 -0.49 -29.44
CA ASP A 75 -11.29 -1.40 -30.32
C ASP A 75 -11.01 -1.15 -31.80
N SER A 76 -10.75 0.11 -32.17
CA SER A 76 -10.52 0.51 -33.57
C SER A 76 -9.08 0.33 -34.04
N TYR A 77 -8.10 0.62 -33.17
CA TYR A 77 -6.70 0.74 -33.56
C TYR A 77 -5.76 -0.25 -32.86
N TYR A 78 -6.16 -0.88 -31.76
CA TYR A 78 -5.34 -1.90 -31.13
C TYR A 78 -5.55 -3.25 -31.82
N LYS A 79 -4.61 -3.60 -32.68
CA LYS A 79 -4.68 -4.79 -33.52
C LYS A 79 -3.71 -5.85 -33.03
N SER A 80 -3.99 -7.08 -33.45
CA SER A 80 -3.06 -8.20 -33.28
C SER A 80 -2.75 -8.82 -34.62
N ARG A 81 -1.53 -9.30 -34.78
CA ARG A 81 -1.10 -10.07 -35.94
C ARG A 81 -0.34 -11.31 -35.49
N LEU A 82 -0.51 -12.39 -36.23
CA LEU A 82 0.26 -13.60 -36.02
C LEU A 82 1.63 -13.44 -36.70
N VAL A 83 2.71 -13.52 -35.94
CA VAL A 83 4.08 -13.43 -36.48
C VAL A 83 4.76 -14.79 -36.37
N SER A 84 5.24 -15.28 -37.50
CA SER A 84 6.07 -16.48 -37.58
C SER A 84 7.51 -16.17 -37.16
N TYR A 85 8.09 -17.02 -36.33
CA TYR A 85 9.50 -16.96 -35.96
C TYR A 85 10.13 -18.35 -35.96
N PRO A 86 11.42 -18.47 -36.30
CA PRO A 86 12.10 -19.76 -36.27
C PRO A 86 12.31 -20.22 -34.82
N SER A 87 12.07 -21.50 -34.57
CA SER A 87 12.33 -22.19 -33.31
C SER A 87 13.06 -23.49 -33.62
N ILE A 88 13.95 -23.90 -32.73
CA ILE A 88 14.59 -25.22 -32.79
C ILE A 88 13.97 -26.07 -31.69
N ASP A 89 13.57 -27.30 -32.00
CA ASP A 89 13.08 -28.23 -30.98
C ASP A 89 14.22 -28.94 -30.25
N HIS A 90 13.89 -29.78 -29.27
CA HIS A 90 14.86 -30.50 -28.47
C HIS A 90 15.66 -31.55 -29.26
N GLU A 91 15.25 -31.88 -30.49
CA GLU A 91 15.93 -32.81 -31.40
C GLU A 91 16.80 -32.05 -32.44
N GLY A 92 16.82 -30.71 -32.41
CA GLY A 92 17.60 -29.89 -33.34
C GLY A 92 16.88 -29.59 -34.66
N HIS A 93 15.59 -29.92 -34.78
CA HIS A 93 14.82 -29.65 -35.99
C HIS A 93 14.28 -28.22 -36.01
N PHE A 94 14.44 -27.53 -37.14
CA PHE A 94 13.85 -26.22 -37.37
C PHE A 94 12.34 -26.34 -37.55
N LYS A 95 11.60 -25.61 -36.73
CA LYS A 95 10.14 -25.49 -36.81
C LYS A 95 9.75 -24.01 -36.79
N THR A 96 8.75 -23.67 -37.58
CA THR A 96 8.13 -22.35 -37.51
C THR A 96 7.13 -22.33 -36.36
N LYS A 97 7.36 -21.46 -35.38
CA LYS A 97 6.37 -21.16 -34.35
C LYS A 97 5.68 -19.84 -34.66
N PHE A 98 4.49 -19.69 -34.12
CA PHE A 98 3.71 -18.47 -34.25
C PHE A 98 3.54 -17.85 -32.87
N ARG A 99 3.65 -16.52 -32.79
CA ARG A 99 3.25 -15.74 -31.63
C ARG A 99 2.30 -14.64 -32.07
N THR A 100 1.32 -14.32 -31.24
CA THR A 100 0.47 -13.14 -31.44
C THR A 100 1.25 -11.92 -30.99
N GLU A 101 1.52 -10.99 -31.90
CA GLU A 101 2.04 -9.66 -31.58
C GLU A 101 0.90 -8.65 -31.60
N TYR A 102 0.90 -7.74 -30.63
CA TYR A 102 -0.06 -6.66 -30.54
C TYR A 102 0.60 -5.34 -30.89
N TYR A 103 -0.13 -4.47 -31.59
CA TYR A 103 0.37 -3.17 -32.02
C TYR A 103 -0.79 -2.18 -32.18
N TRP A 104 -0.45 -0.90 -32.15
CA TRP A 104 -1.39 0.17 -32.47
C TRP A 104 -1.23 0.57 -33.94
N ASP A 105 -2.35 0.66 -34.62
CA ASP A 105 -2.46 1.01 -36.04
C ASP A 105 -3.27 2.30 -36.18
N GLU A 106 -2.81 3.37 -35.53
CA GLU A 106 -3.49 4.66 -35.56
C GLU A 106 -3.28 5.40 -36.89
N GLU A 107 -4.30 6.12 -37.32
CA GLU A 107 -4.23 6.94 -38.54
C GLU A 107 -3.21 8.08 -38.38
N SER A 108 -2.61 8.52 -39.49
CA SER A 108 -1.79 9.73 -39.46
C SER A 108 -2.68 10.96 -39.29
N GLY A 109 -2.31 11.86 -38.37
CA GLY A 109 -3.06 13.10 -38.13
C GLY A 109 -4.07 13.03 -36.99
N ILE A 110 -4.20 11.87 -36.31
CA ILE A 110 -4.92 11.76 -35.03
C ILE A 110 -3.94 11.66 -33.84
N PRO A 111 -4.34 12.08 -32.63
CA PRO A 111 -3.58 11.90 -31.41
C PRO A 111 -3.23 10.44 -31.18
N ARG A 112 -2.01 10.18 -30.69
CA ARG A 112 -1.60 8.80 -30.36
C ARG A 112 -2.39 8.30 -29.17
N HIS A 113 -2.57 6.98 -29.06
CA HIS A 113 -3.27 6.38 -27.92
C HIS A 113 -2.70 6.84 -26.56
N GLN A 114 -1.38 7.04 -26.45
CA GLN A 114 -0.72 7.52 -25.23
C GLN A 114 -1.22 8.91 -24.80
N GLU A 115 -1.46 9.80 -25.77
CA GLU A 115 -1.95 11.15 -25.53
C GLU A 115 -3.41 11.11 -25.05
N VAL A 116 -4.26 10.37 -25.77
CA VAL A 116 -5.68 10.16 -25.38
C VAL A 116 -5.79 9.52 -23.99
N PHE A 117 -4.93 8.56 -23.66
CA PHE A 117 -4.92 7.90 -22.36
C PHE A 117 -4.46 8.88 -21.27
N THR A 118 -3.45 9.71 -21.57
CA THR A 118 -2.97 10.75 -20.66
C THR A 118 -4.07 11.75 -20.32
N TRP A 119 -4.88 12.17 -21.29
CA TRP A 119 -6.04 13.03 -21.02
C TRP A 119 -7.01 12.37 -20.03
N ARG A 120 -7.42 11.13 -20.31
CA ARG A 120 -8.32 10.36 -19.45
C ARG A 120 -7.75 10.18 -18.03
N ASP A 121 -6.47 9.85 -17.92
CA ASP A 121 -5.83 9.59 -16.63
C ASP A 121 -5.71 10.88 -15.79
N ARG A 122 -5.36 12.02 -16.42
CA ARG A 122 -5.36 13.34 -15.76
C ARG A 122 -6.75 13.71 -15.24
N GLN A 123 -7.78 13.56 -16.09
CA GLN A 123 -9.16 13.85 -15.69
C GLN A 123 -9.67 12.88 -14.62
N CYS A 124 -9.21 11.63 -14.61
CA CYS A 124 -9.52 10.65 -13.56
C CYS A 124 -9.00 11.13 -12.20
N GLU A 125 -7.75 11.57 -12.12
CA GLU A 125 -7.16 12.09 -10.88
C GLU A 125 -7.84 13.37 -10.38
N LEU A 126 -8.18 14.29 -11.29
CA LEU A 126 -8.97 15.49 -10.95
C LEU A 126 -10.35 15.11 -10.42
N THR A 127 -11.03 14.15 -11.06
CA THR A 127 -12.35 13.66 -10.64
C THR A 127 -12.31 13.06 -9.24
N LYS A 128 -11.28 12.27 -8.92
CA LYS A 128 -11.09 11.70 -7.57
C LYS A 128 -10.94 12.79 -6.50
N LYS A 129 -10.16 13.84 -6.78
CA LYS A 129 -9.99 14.97 -5.85
C LYS A 129 -11.31 15.70 -5.62
N PHE A 130 -12.04 16.05 -6.68
CA PHE A 130 -13.36 16.66 -6.53
C PHE A 130 -14.36 15.75 -5.82
N TYR A 131 -14.33 14.45 -6.10
CA TYR A 131 -15.15 13.46 -5.40
C TYR A 131 -14.89 13.48 -3.89
N PHE A 132 -13.62 13.48 -3.48
CA PHE A 132 -13.21 13.55 -2.07
C PHE A 132 -13.79 14.79 -1.39
N LEU A 133 -13.63 15.97 -2.01
CA LEU A 133 -14.15 17.24 -1.48
C LEU A 133 -15.68 17.26 -1.28
N ILE A 134 -16.43 16.45 -2.03
CA ILE A 134 -17.90 16.44 -2.03
C ILE A 134 -18.48 15.34 -1.13
N ASN A 135 -17.86 14.15 -1.11
CA ASN A 135 -18.47 12.93 -0.58
C ASN A 135 -17.84 12.45 0.73
N GLU A 136 -16.59 12.80 1.00
CA GLU A 136 -15.92 12.33 2.22
C GLU A 136 -16.23 13.23 3.42
N PRO A 137 -16.31 12.67 4.64
CA PRO A 137 -16.42 13.47 5.85
C PRO A 137 -15.12 14.23 6.07
N LEU A 138 -15.20 15.56 6.03
CA LEU A 138 -14.05 16.44 6.21
C LEU A 138 -13.99 16.95 7.64
N VAL A 139 -12.78 17.03 8.19
CA VAL A 139 -12.47 17.67 9.46
C VAL A 139 -12.62 19.18 9.32
N ASP A 140 -13.50 19.77 10.13
CA ASP A 140 -13.70 21.20 10.22
C ASP A 140 -12.51 21.86 10.91
N ILE A 141 -11.77 22.72 10.18
CA ILE A 141 -10.59 23.40 10.71
C ILE A 141 -10.90 24.19 11.98
N SER A 142 -12.06 24.81 12.08
CA SER A 142 -12.47 25.56 13.26
C SER A 142 -12.62 24.69 14.52
N LYS A 143 -12.74 23.38 14.35
CA LYS A 143 -12.89 22.38 15.42
C LYS A 143 -11.68 21.46 15.55
N ILE A 144 -10.58 21.71 14.82
CA ILE A 144 -9.36 20.87 14.91
C ILE A 144 -8.83 20.79 16.35
N GLY A 145 -9.00 21.85 17.13
CA GLY A 145 -8.61 21.88 18.55
C GLY A 145 -9.35 20.86 19.43
N ASP A 146 -10.50 20.37 18.98
CA ASP A 146 -11.29 19.37 19.70
C ASP A 146 -10.88 17.93 19.39
N ILE A 147 -10.03 17.72 18.37
CA ILE A 147 -9.51 16.40 17.99
C ILE A 147 -8.67 15.84 19.13
N ARG A 148 -9.03 14.65 19.60
CA ARG A 148 -8.33 13.96 20.68
C ARG A 148 -7.39 12.91 20.10
N VAL A 149 -6.22 12.80 20.72
CA VAL A 149 -5.31 11.68 20.49
C VAL A 149 -5.69 10.58 21.47
N GLU A 150 -6.23 9.49 20.94
CA GLU A 150 -6.68 8.35 21.71
C GLU A 150 -5.71 7.21 21.63
N LYS A 151 -5.55 6.51 22.74
CA LYS A 151 -4.76 5.28 22.80
C LYS A 151 -5.65 4.12 22.39
N ASN A 152 -5.33 3.52 21.25
CA ASN A 152 -6.05 2.38 20.70
C ASN A 152 -5.21 1.11 20.71
N THR A 153 -5.89 -0.03 20.61
CA THR A 153 -5.24 -1.34 20.46
C THR A 153 -5.45 -1.83 19.04
N ALA A 154 -4.38 -2.23 18.37
CA ALA A 154 -4.52 -2.84 17.05
C ALA A 154 -5.35 -4.13 17.23
N SER A 155 -6.31 -4.34 16.32
CA SER A 155 -7.34 -5.38 16.47
C SER A 155 -6.74 -6.73 16.84
N LYS A 156 -7.17 -7.32 17.95
CA LYS A 156 -6.71 -8.65 18.41
C LYS A 156 -6.91 -9.73 17.34
N ILE A 157 -7.93 -9.61 16.50
CA ILE A 157 -8.19 -10.55 15.39
C ILE A 157 -7.17 -10.35 14.28
N GLY A 158 -6.91 -9.10 13.86
CA GLY A 158 -5.90 -8.80 12.84
C GLY A 158 -4.49 -9.18 13.29
N GLN A 159 -4.17 -8.90 14.56
CA GLN A 159 -2.94 -9.35 15.20
C GLN A 159 -2.89 -10.86 15.33
N GLY A 160 -4.00 -11.51 15.70
CA GLY A 160 -4.10 -12.97 15.75
C GLY A 160 -3.84 -13.61 14.39
N ILE A 161 -4.34 -13.04 13.30
CA ILE A 161 -4.09 -13.51 11.93
C ILE A 161 -2.64 -13.27 11.53
N LEU A 162 -2.08 -12.08 11.79
CA LEU A 162 -0.66 -11.78 11.54
C LEU A 162 0.25 -12.73 12.33
N ASN A 163 -0.04 -12.91 13.61
CA ASN A 163 0.67 -13.80 14.51
C ASN A 163 0.52 -15.27 14.08
N LEU A 164 -0.67 -15.74 13.70
CA LEU A 164 -0.87 -17.09 13.17
C LEU A 164 -0.16 -17.29 11.82
N GLY A 165 -0.11 -16.27 10.97
CA GLY A 165 0.64 -16.31 9.71
C GLY A 165 2.14 -16.44 9.94
N ILE A 166 2.69 -15.65 10.87
CA ILE A 166 4.12 -15.64 11.18
C ILE A 166 4.50 -16.89 12.00
N TYR A 167 3.84 -17.08 13.16
CA TYR A 167 4.13 -18.16 14.10
C TYR A 167 3.54 -19.53 13.74
N GLY A 168 2.51 -19.61 12.90
CA GLY A 168 1.85 -20.88 12.58
C GLY A 168 2.79 -21.86 11.86
N THR A 169 3.66 -21.34 10.99
CA THR A 169 4.68 -22.16 10.31
C THR A 169 5.80 -22.56 11.28
N GLU A 170 6.12 -21.69 12.24
CA GLU A 170 7.22 -21.87 13.21
C GLU A 170 6.84 -22.84 14.35
N ILE A 171 5.58 -22.81 14.80
CA ILE A 171 4.98 -23.80 15.69
C ILE A 171 4.87 -25.16 14.96
N GLY A 172 4.47 -25.16 13.69
CA GLY A 172 4.46 -26.36 12.85
C GLY A 172 5.85 -26.98 12.67
N LEU A 173 6.90 -26.14 12.52
CA LEU A 173 8.29 -26.59 12.45
C LEU A 173 8.79 -27.15 13.78
N LEU A 174 8.41 -26.56 14.93
CA LEU A 174 8.73 -27.11 16.25
C LEU A 174 8.09 -28.50 16.46
N LEU A 175 6.81 -28.64 16.11
CA LEU A 175 6.08 -29.90 16.24
C LEU A 175 6.61 -30.96 15.25
N GLY A 176 6.90 -30.56 14.01
CA GLY A 176 7.50 -31.42 12.99
C GLY A 176 8.95 -31.83 13.32
N TYR A 177 9.71 -30.99 14.02
CA TYR A 177 11.06 -31.32 14.50
C TYR A 177 11.06 -32.46 15.51
N GLU A 178 10.11 -32.49 16.45
CA GLU A 178 9.97 -33.61 17.39
C GLU A 178 9.67 -34.93 16.65
N GLU A 179 8.82 -34.86 15.62
CA GLU A 179 8.43 -36.01 14.80
C GLU A 179 9.57 -36.47 13.89
N LEU A 180 10.36 -35.54 13.33
CA LEU A 180 11.54 -35.83 12.53
C LEU A 180 12.65 -36.48 13.37
N ILE A 181 12.89 -35.99 14.60
CA ILE A 181 13.82 -36.61 15.55
C ILE A 181 13.32 -37.98 16.02
N ALA A 182 12.01 -38.16 16.21
CA ALA A 182 11.45 -39.46 16.52
C ALA A 182 11.69 -40.47 15.39
N ARG A 183 11.52 -40.05 14.13
CA ARG A 183 11.80 -40.87 12.94
C ARG A 183 13.29 -41.14 12.72
N LEU A 184 14.16 -40.13 12.84
CA LEU A 184 15.61 -40.27 12.70
C LEU A 184 16.23 -41.16 13.79
N ARG A 185 15.63 -41.24 14.98
CA ARG A 185 16.10 -42.18 16.03
C ARG A 185 15.61 -43.62 15.84
N CYS A 186 14.60 -43.85 14.99
CA CYS A 186 14.10 -45.20 14.67
C CYS A 186 14.91 -45.90 13.58
N GLN A 187 15.80 -45.18 12.86
CA GLN A 187 16.69 -45.77 11.87
C GLN A 187 18.13 -45.34 12.19
N GLU A 188 18.92 -46.28 12.72
CA GLU A 188 20.40 -46.29 12.64
C GLU A 188 21.15 -44.98 12.97
N VAL A 189 21.51 -44.80 14.25
CA VAL A 189 22.69 -43.97 14.59
C VAL A 189 23.62 -44.80 15.46
N SER A 190 24.47 -45.60 14.80
CA SER A 190 25.69 -46.11 15.40
C SER A 190 26.69 -44.94 15.51
N GLU A 191 27.10 -44.65 16.74
CA GLU A 191 28.28 -43.83 17.08
C GLU A 191 28.40 -42.41 16.49
N MET A 192 27.59 -41.45 16.93
CA MET A 192 28.03 -40.06 17.02
C MET A 192 27.29 -39.36 18.16
N ASP A 193 27.97 -39.13 19.28
CA ASP A 193 27.81 -37.94 20.14
C ASP A 193 28.68 -38.12 21.39
N SER A 194 29.92 -37.65 21.32
CA SER A 194 30.72 -37.43 22.52
C SER A 194 30.03 -36.39 23.41
N GLU A 195 30.24 -36.48 24.72
CA GLU A 195 29.68 -35.53 25.70
C GLU A 195 30.05 -34.07 25.36
N ARG A 196 31.22 -33.87 24.75
CA ARG A 196 31.70 -32.57 24.26
C ARG A 196 30.88 -32.03 23.07
N GLN A 197 30.40 -32.89 22.17
CA GLN A 197 29.55 -32.49 21.04
C GLN A 197 28.13 -32.14 21.50
N ILE A 198 27.57 -32.92 22.43
CA ILE A 198 26.28 -32.63 23.06
C ILE A 198 26.34 -31.28 23.78
N ASN A 199 27.36 -31.06 24.62
CA ASN A 199 27.50 -29.81 25.36
C ASN A 199 27.68 -28.60 24.44
N ARG A 200 28.43 -28.73 23.34
CA ARG A 200 28.61 -27.64 22.36
C ARG A 200 27.31 -27.31 21.64
N ARG A 201 26.52 -28.31 21.21
CA ARG A 201 25.20 -28.10 20.58
C ARG A 201 24.21 -27.45 21.55
N SER A 202 24.13 -27.95 22.77
CA SER A 202 23.28 -27.38 23.82
C SER A 202 23.66 -25.92 24.12
N PHE A 203 24.96 -25.61 24.17
CA PHE A 203 25.42 -24.23 24.35
C PHE A 203 25.00 -23.31 23.20
N PHE A 204 25.11 -23.74 21.94
CA PHE A 204 24.67 -22.95 20.79
C PHE A 204 23.14 -22.73 20.78
N LYS A 205 22.35 -23.76 21.11
CA LYS A 205 20.89 -23.64 21.19
C LYS A 205 20.44 -22.70 22.31
N ILE A 206 21.05 -22.82 23.49
CA ILE A 206 20.82 -21.90 24.61
C ILE A 206 21.25 -20.47 24.24
N GLY A 207 22.40 -20.31 23.60
CA GLY A 207 22.90 -19.01 23.14
C GLY A 207 21.97 -18.36 22.10
N ALA A 208 21.51 -19.13 21.11
CA ALA A 208 20.53 -18.69 20.12
C ALA A 208 19.22 -18.26 20.81
N ALA A 209 18.64 -19.13 21.65
CA ALA A 209 17.41 -18.84 22.40
C ALA A 209 17.52 -17.55 23.24
N LEU A 210 18.62 -17.39 24.00
CA LEU A 210 18.87 -16.19 24.78
C LEU A 210 19.03 -14.96 23.89
N SER A 211 19.77 -15.05 22.79
CA SER A 211 19.96 -13.94 21.85
C SER A 211 18.64 -13.47 21.25
N GLY A 212 17.76 -14.38 20.85
CA GLY A 212 16.44 -14.05 20.30
C GLY A 212 15.50 -13.40 21.29
N VAL A 213 15.46 -13.92 22.53
CA VAL A 213 14.68 -13.31 23.62
C VAL A 213 15.17 -11.90 23.92
N ILE A 214 16.50 -11.69 23.95
CA ILE A 214 17.09 -10.36 24.16
C ILE A 214 16.75 -9.43 22.99
N THR A 215 16.92 -9.87 21.74
CA THR A 215 16.60 -9.07 20.55
C THR A 215 15.12 -8.70 20.50
N ALA A 216 14.21 -9.64 20.75
CA ALA A 216 12.78 -9.38 20.82
C ALA A 216 12.43 -8.41 21.97
N GLY A 217 13.09 -8.55 23.13
CA GLY A 217 12.94 -7.62 24.25
C GLY A 217 13.41 -6.20 23.94
N ILE A 218 14.53 -6.05 23.22
CA ILE A 218 15.05 -4.75 22.76
C ILE A 218 14.10 -4.12 21.75
N ILE A 219 13.63 -4.88 20.76
CA ILE A 219 12.67 -4.40 19.75
C ILE A 219 11.36 -3.99 20.44
N GLY A 220 10.86 -4.79 21.39
CA GLY A 220 9.68 -4.46 22.18
C GLY A 220 9.84 -3.16 22.96
N GLY A 221 10.97 -2.97 23.65
CA GLY A 221 11.26 -1.72 24.36
C GLY A 221 11.41 -0.51 23.42
N TYR A 222 11.96 -0.70 22.22
CA TYR A 222 12.01 0.36 21.21
C TYR A 222 10.62 0.75 20.73
N ASN A 223 9.76 -0.23 20.44
CA ASN A 223 8.38 -0.03 20.01
C ASN A 223 7.54 0.69 21.08
N ASP A 224 7.75 0.38 22.37
CA ASP A 224 7.07 1.05 23.47
C ASP A 224 7.49 2.53 23.61
N ASN A 225 8.74 2.85 23.28
CA ASN A 225 9.22 4.24 23.21
C ASN A 225 8.66 4.98 21.98
N GLU A 226 8.58 4.30 20.84
CA GLU A 226 7.95 4.83 19.63
C GLU A 226 6.45 5.12 19.82
N LEU A 227 5.74 4.33 20.64
CA LEU A 227 4.35 4.60 21.01
C LEU A 227 4.19 6.04 21.55
N LYS A 228 5.01 6.42 22.54
CA LYS A 228 4.96 7.77 23.14
C LYS A 228 5.34 8.86 22.13
N ARG A 229 6.29 8.58 21.23
CA ARG A 229 6.64 9.49 20.14
C ARG A 229 5.49 9.67 19.15
N GLY A 230 4.72 8.61 18.88
CA GLY A 230 3.52 8.64 18.06
C GLY A 230 2.47 9.61 18.61
N GLU A 231 2.25 9.63 19.93
CA GLU A 231 1.36 10.60 20.58
C GLU A 231 1.81 12.04 20.31
N THR A 232 3.09 12.35 20.54
CA THR A 232 3.65 13.69 20.30
C THR A 232 3.53 14.07 18.82
N LYS A 233 3.86 13.15 17.91
CA LYS A 233 3.77 13.39 16.46
C LYS A 233 2.34 13.72 16.02
N LEU A 234 1.34 12.99 16.51
CA LEU A 234 -0.06 13.28 16.22
C LEU A 234 -0.49 14.64 16.77
N LYS A 235 -0.07 15.00 17.99
CA LYS A 235 -0.32 16.33 18.56
C LYS A 235 0.33 17.45 17.74
N ASP A 236 1.54 17.23 17.24
CA ASP A 236 2.23 18.20 16.40
C ASP A 236 1.59 18.32 15.02
N GLU A 237 1.05 17.23 14.47
CA GLU A 237 0.28 17.27 13.20
C GLU A 237 -1.05 18.04 13.35
N ILE A 238 -1.75 17.87 14.49
CA ILE A 238 -2.93 18.69 14.82
C ILE A 238 -2.55 20.19 14.83
N LYS A 239 -1.44 20.55 15.49
CA LYS A 239 -0.95 21.94 15.52
C LYS A 239 -0.54 22.44 14.14
N SER A 240 0.14 21.62 13.35
CA SER A 240 0.53 21.96 11.98
C SER A 240 -0.70 22.24 11.11
N SER A 241 -1.74 21.43 11.26
CA SER A 241 -3.00 21.58 10.53
C SER A 241 -3.74 22.86 10.89
N LEU A 242 -3.57 23.40 12.10
CA LEU A 242 -4.10 24.73 12.46
C LEU A 242 -3.46 25.85 11.62
N ASN A 243 -2.19 25.71 11.25
CA ASN A 243 -1.48 26.73 10.45
C ASN A 243 -1.97 26.80 8.99
N LEU A 244 -2.81 25.86 8.53
CA LEU A 244 -3.45 25.92 7.21
C LEU A 244 -4.37 27.15 7.07
N SER A 245 -4.79 27.76 8.18
CA SER A 245 -5.55 29.02 8.17
C SER A 245 -4.82 30.14 7.44
N ASP A 246 -3.48 30.18 7.53
CA ASP A 246 -2.66 31.32 7.13
C ASP A 246 -2.19 31.23 5.66
N ILE A 247 -2.40 30.09 5.01
CA ILE A 247 -2.04 29.86 3.61
C ILE A 247 -3.08 30.53 2.69
N SER A 248 -2.61 31.17 1.61
CA SER A 248 -3.49 31.79 0.61
C SER A 248 -4.33 30.75 -0.14
N SER A 249 -5.52 31.14 -0.59
CA SER A 249 -6.46 30.25 -1.30
C SER A 249 -5.85 29.60 -2.55
N GLU A 250 -5.04 30.36 -3.30
CA GLU A 250 -4.38 29.88 -4.52
C GLU A 250 -3.27 28.87 -4.20
N GLN A 251 -2.51 29.11 -3.14
CA GLN A 251 -1.45 28.20 -2.72
C GLN A 251 -2.05 26.88 -2.18
N VAL A 252 -3.10 26.94 -1.37
CA VAL A 252 -3.80 25.73 -0.90
C VAL A 252 -4.38 24.92 -2.07
N PHE A 253 -4.99 25.61 -3.04
CA PHE A 253 -5.50 24.95 -4.24
C PHE A 253 -4.37 24.24 -5.00
N LYS A 254 -3.25 24.94 -5.22
CA LYS A 254 -2.08 24.39 -5.90
C LYS A 254 -1.50 23.19 -5.15
N ASP A 255 -1.41 23.25 -3.83
CA ASP A 255 -0.85 22.17 -3.02
C ASP A 255 -1.73 20.92 -3.03
N TYR A 256 -3.05 21.09 -3.03
CA TYR A 256 -4.00 19.99 -3.11
C TYR A 256 -4.12 19.40 -4.52
N PHE A 257 -4.37 20.23 -5.53
CA PHE A 257 -4.57 19.79 -6.92
C PHE A 257 -3.25 19.48 -7.64
N LYS A 258 -2.10 19.94 -7.13
CA LYS A 258 -0.78 19.93 -7.80
C LYS A 258 -0.72 20.78 -9.07
N LEU A 259 -1.76 21.58 -9.30
CA LEU A 259 -1.94 22.47 -10.43
C LEU A 259 -2.56 23.76 -9.91
N SER A 260 -2.13 24.89 -10.45
CA SER A 260 -2.82 26.16 -10.25
C SER A 260 -4.20 26.12 -10.92
N PRO A 261 -5.14 26.99 -10.50
CA PRO A 261 -6.47 27.04 -11.10
C PRO A 261 -6.44 27.25 -12.62
N ILE A 262 -5.51 28.08 -13.11
CA ILE A 262 -5.36 28.33 -14.54
C ILE A 262 -4.82 27.11 -15.29
N GLU A 263 -3.86 26.39 -14.72
CA GLU A 263 -3.34 25.15 -15.32
C GLU A 263 -4.44 24.08 -15.44
N VAL A 264 -5.38 24.00 -14.48
CA VAL A 264 -6.55 23.10 -14.59
C VAL A 264 -7.46 23.48 -15.76
N ILE A 265 -7.72 24.78 -15.95
CA ILE A 265 -8.50 25.29 -17.08
C ILE A 265 -7.77 25.02 -18.41
N ASP A 266 -6.48 25.31 -18.46
CA ASP A 266 -5.65 25.21 -19.67
C ASP A 266 -5.51 23.76 -20.15
N LEU A 267 -5.40 22.79 -19.23
CA LEU A 267 -5.38 21.37 -19.60
C LEU A 267 -6.60 20.96 -20.44
N VAL A 268 -7.80 21.37 -20.03
CA VAL A 268 -9.02 21.04 -20.78
C VAL A 268 -9.07 21.83 -22.10
N SER A 269 -8.62 23.07 -22.10
CA SER A 269 -8.53 23.92 -23.30
C SER A 269 -7.61 23.32 -24.36
N GLU A 270 -6.44 22.84 -23.95
CA GLU A 270 -5.46 22.19 -24.82
C GLU A 270 -6.03 20.91 -25.44
N ASP A 271 -6.63 20.05 -24.62
CA ASP A 271 -7.29 18.81 -25.09
C ASP A 271 -8.35 19.14 -26.16
N ILE A 272 -9.24 20.11 -25.88
CA ILE A 272 -10.29 20.55 -26.82
C ILE A 272 -9.68 21.03 -28.14
N LYS A 273 -8.64 21.86 -28.09
CA LYS A 273 -7.98 22.41 -29.28
C LYS A 273 -7.38 21.30 -30.15
N ILE A 274 -6.76 20.30 -29.54
CA ILE A 274 -6.19 19.15 -30.26
C ILE A 274 -7.30 18.33 -30.91
N ILE A 275 -8.40 18.09 -30.19
CA ILE A 275 -9.57 17.38 -30.71
C ILE A 275 -10.20 18.13 -31.89
N GLU A 276 -10.37 19.46 -31.78
CA GLU A 276 -10.89 20.29 -32.87
C GLU A 276 -10.03 20.19 -34.14
N ASN A 277 -8.71 20.32 -34.00
CA ASN A 277 -7.79 20.17 -35.12
C ASN A 277 -7.89 18.76 -35.74
N THR A 278 -8.03 17.73 -34.91
CA THR A 278 -8.20 16.34 -35.35
C THR A 278 -9.49 16.16 -36.16
N LEU A 279 -10.60 16.74 -35.69
CA LEU A 279 -11.89 16.71 -36.39
C LEU A 279 -11.85 17.46 -37.72
N ILE A 280 -11.12 18.58 -37.79
CA ILE A 280 -10.93 19.37 -39.03
C ILE A 280 -10.08 18.61 -40.05
N ASN A 281 -8.98 18.00 -39.61
CA ASN A 281 -8.10 17.21 -40.48
C ASN A 281 -8.76 15.92 -41.00
N GLY A 282 -9.81 15.46 -40.31
CA GLY A 282 -10.63 14.33 -40.69
C GLY A 282 -10.18 13.02 -40.04
N VAL A 283 -11.09 12.39 -39.32
CA VAL A 283 -10.93 11.04 -38.76
C VAL A 283 -11.68 10.06 -39.65
N SER A 284 -11.00 9.05 -40.18
CA SER A 284 -11.61 8.14 -41.17
C SER A 284 -12.59 7.16 -40.52
N ASN A 285 -12.26 6.68 -39.32
CA ASN A 285 -13.16 5.82 -38.55
C ASN A 285 -14.32 6.64 -37.93
N ILE A 286 -15.54 6.35 -38.37
CA ILE A 286 -16.74 7.10 -37.96
C ILE A 286 -17.04 6.98 -36.46
N ASN A 287 -16.75 5.84 -35.83
CA ASN A 287 -16.99 5.64 -34.41
C ASN A 287 -16.01 6.48 -33.57
N VAL A 288 -14.74 6.51 -33.98
CA VAL A 288 -13.71 7.35 -33.35
C VAL A 288 -14.04 8.83 -33.55
N ARG A 289 -14.47 9.22 -34.75
CA ARG A 289 -14.92 10.58 -35.04
C ARG A 289 -16.08 11.01 -34.14
N ASN A 290 -17.12 10.19 -34.03
CA ASN A 290 -18.28 10.48 -33.18
C ASN A 290 -17.89 10.62 -31.70
N CYS A 291 -16.94 9.80 -31.23
CA CYS A 291 -16.41 9.92 -29.87
C CYS A 291 -15.65 11.25 -29.69
N PHE A 292 -14.81 11.65 -30.65
CA PHE A 292 -14.15 12.96 -30.61
C PHE A 292 -15.15 14.12 -30.61
N GLU A 293 -16.20 14.06 -31.43
CA GLU A 293 -17.27 15.09 -31.43
C GLU A 293 -17.97 15.17 -30.08
N SER A 294 -18.27 14.02 -29.46
CA SER A 294 -18.86 13.96 -28.12
C SER A 294 -17.94 14.56 -27.05
N VAL A 295 -16.66 14.14 -27.01
CA VAL A 295 -15.66 14.67 -26.07
C VAL A 295 -15.48 16.17 -26.27
N ASN A 296 -15.45 16.67 -27.51
CA ASN A 296 -15.34 18.11 -27.78
C ASN A 296 -16.55 18.89 -27.23
N ASN A 297 -17.77 18.41 -27.49
CA ASN A 297 -18.98 19.07 -27.04
C ASN A 297 -19.07 19.12 -25.50
N ILE A 298 -18.82 17.98 -24.83
CA ILE A 298 -18.83 17.89 -23.37
C ILE A 298 -17.66 18.69 -22.77
N GLY A 299 -16.47 18.58 -23.38
CA GLY A 299 -15.27 19.29 -22.99
C GLY A 299 -15.46 20.79 -23.00
N ARG A 300 -16.07 21.36 -24.05
CA ARG A 300 -16.37 22.80 -24.13
C ARG A 300 -17.29 23.27 -23.00
N THR A 301 -18.32 22.50 -22.67
CA THR A 301 -19.20 22.81 -21.52
C THR A 301 -18.43 22.72 -20.20
N HIS A 302 -17.61 21.69 -20.02
CA HIS A 302 -16.81 21.51 -18.83
C HIS A 302 -15.75 22.62 -18.66
N TYR A 303 -15.06 22.99 -19.74
CA TYR A 303 -14.13 24.13 -19.80
C TYR A 303 -14.82 25.43 -19.38
N GLN A 304 -16.01 25.71 -19.91
CA GLN A 304 -16.79 26.90 -19.51
C GLN A 304 -17.15 26.86 -18.02
N ASN A 305 -17.54 25.71 -17.48
CA ASN A 305 -17.84 25.57 -16.06
C ASN A 305 -16.59 25.77 -15.19
N LEU A 306 -15.46 25.18 -15.56
CA LEU A 306 -14.18 25.39 -14.86
C LEU A 306 -13.78 26.85 -14.90
N ARG A 307 -13.87 27.48 -16.08
CA ARG A 307 -13.58 28.90 -16.27
C ARG A 307 -14.49 29.76 -15.40
N ASN A 308 -15.81 29.59 -15.47
CA ASN A 308 -16.75 30.35 -14.64
C ASN A 308 -16.50 30.17 -13.13
N PHE A 309 -15.98 29.01 -12.71
CA PHE A 309 -15.76 28.67 -11.32
C PHE A 309 -14.38 29.09 -10.77
N LEU A 310 -13.35 29.09 -11.62
CA LEU A 310 -11.95 29.30 -11.23
C LEU A 310 -11.34 30.60 -11.81
N GLU A 311 -11.95 31.21 -12.83
CA GLU A 311 -11.44 32.43 -13.46
C GLU A 311 -11.66 33.63 -12.53
N GLY A 312 -10.56 34.22 -12.07
CA GLY A 312 -10.54 35.48 -11.31
C GLY A 312 -10.13 35.37 -9.85
N LYS A 313 -10.25 34.20 -9.21
CA LYS A 313 -9.63 33.75 -7.92
C LYS A 313 -10.35 32.51 -7.37
N VAL A 314 -9.64 31.69 -6.59
CA VAL A 314 -10.24 30.61 -5.80
C VAL A 314 -11.19 31.21 -4.75
N ASN A 315 -12.49 30.90 -4.85
CA ASN A 315 -13.52 31.34 -3.89
C ASN A 315 -13.11 30.94 -2.45
N SER A 316 -13.34 31.82 -1.47
CA SER A 316 -13.01 31.57 -0.05
C SER A 316 -13.69 30.33 0.53
N GLU A 317 -14.92 30.01 0.09
CA GLU A 317 -15.63 28.81 0.51
C GLU A 317 -14.97 27.54 -0.05
N LEU A 318 -14.57 27.55 -1.33
CA LEU A 318 -13.80 26.47 -1.93
C LEU A 318 -12.45 26.31 -1.22
N ALA A 319 -11.74 27.41 -1.00
CA ALA A 319 -10.46 27.39 -0.29
C ALA A 319 -10.62 26.79 1.11
N TYR A 320 -11.67 27.14 1.84
CA TYR A 320 -11.97 26.55 3.14
C TYR A 320 -12.18 25.05 3.07
N VAL A 321 -13.00 24.58 2.13
CA VAL A 321 -13.26 23.14 1.93
C VAL A 321 -11.98 22.38 1.57
N ILE A 322 -11.13 22.94 0.71
CA ILE A 322 -9.83 22.33 0.37
C ILE A 322 -8.93 22.29 1.61
N LYS A 323 -8.86 23.36 2.41
CA LYS A 323 -8.08 23.35 3.66
C LYS A 323 -8.57 22.24 4.59
N CYS A 324 -9.88 22.09 4.78
CA CYS A 324 -10.46 21.01 5.58
C CYS A 324 -10.07 19.62 5.02
N ALA A 325 -10.10 19.45 3.70
CA ALA A 325 -9.68 18.21 3.05
C ALA A 325 -8.19 17.90 3.26
N VAL A 326 -7.32 18.90 3.09
CA VAL A 326 -5.87 18.75 3.37
C VAL A 326 -5.63 18.37 4.82
N ALA A 327 -6.31 19.03 5.77
CA ALA A 327 -6.22 18.66 7.19
C ALA A 327 -6.69 17.22 7.41
N THR A 328 -7.82 16.84 6.81
CA THR A 328 -8.38 15.48 6.91
C THR A 328 -7.39 14.43 6.40
N GLU A 329 -6.82 14.62 5.20
CA GLU A 329 -5.83 13.71 4.61
C GLU A 329 -4.57 13.62 5.47
N ASN A 330 -4.01 14.74 5.92
CA ASN A 330 -2.80 14.76 6.74
C ASN A 330 -3.00 14.05 8.09
N LEU A 331 -4.11 14.33 8.76
CA LEU A 331 -4.46 13.73 10.05
C LEU A 331 -4.76 12.23 9.89
N HIS A 332 -5.49 11.84 8.85
CA HIS A 332 -5.80 10.44 8.57
C HIS A 332 -4.54 9.64 8.19
N ASN A 333 -3.66 10.21 7.35
CA ASN A 333 -2.39 9.59 6.96
C ASN A 333 -1.46 9.44 8.17
N SER A 334 -1.39 10.45 9.03
CA SER A 334 -0.58 10.38 10.25
C SER A 334 -1.11 9.33 11.22
N SER A 335 -2.42 9.31 11.47
CA SER A 335 -3.09 8.31 12.31
C SER A 335 -2.86 6.88 11.77
N SER A 336 -3.04 6.69 10.46
CA SER A 336 -2.82 5.40 9.78
C SER A 336 -1.35 4.97 9.79
N SER A 337 -0.42 5.91 9.66
CA SER A 337 1.02 5.63 9.76
C SER A 337 1.40 5.09 11.14
N GLU A 338 0.78 5.58 12.23
CA GLU A 338 1.06 5.07 13.57
C GLU A 338 0.49 3.65 13.78
N LEU A 339 -0.67 3.34 13.20
CA LEU A 339 -1.19 1.96 13.15
C LEU A 339 -0.25 1.02 12.38
N LEU A 340 0.23 1.44 11.21
CA LEU A 340 1.16 0.65 10.39
C LEU A 340 2.49 0.39 11.10
N LYS A 341 3.02 1.38 11.82
CA LYS A 341 4.22 1.21 12.66
C LYS A 341 3.98 0.18 13.76
N ALA A 342 2.85 0.26 14.46
CA ALA A 342 2.51 -0.69 15.51
C ALA A 342 2.43 -2.12 14.95
N ASN A 343 1.80 -2.31 13.80
CA ASN A 343 1.76 -3.62 13.10
C ASN A 343 3.14 -4.08 12.63
N SER A 344 3.98 -3.17 12.13
CA SER A 344 5.36 -3.47 11.73
C SER A 344 6.22 -3.91 12.92
N GLY A 345 5.99 -3.31 14.10
CA GLY A 345 6.63 -3.72 15.35
C GLY A 345 6.31 -5.17 15.71
N ILE A 346 5.03 -5.60 15.56
CA ILE A 346 4.62 -7.00 15.74
C ILE A 346 5.40 -7.91 14.79
N ILE A 347 5.46 -7.55 13.50
CA ILE A 347 6.13 -8.35 12.48
C ILE A 347 7.62 -8.50 12.79
N LEU A 348 8.31 -7.41 13.15
CA LEU A 348 9.74 -7.44 13.45
C LEU A 348 10.06 -8.28 14.69
N GLU A 349 9.26 -8.17 15.76
CA GLU A 349 9.40 -9.00 16.94
C GLU A 349 9.16 -10.48 16.61
N ALA A 350 8.14 -10.74 15.81
CA ALA A 350 7.80 -12.08 15.38
C ALA A 350 8.90 -12.70 14.51
N LEU A 351 9.47 -11.95 13.56
CA LEU A 351 10.61 -12.40 12.75
C LEU A 351 11.87 -12.66 13.58
N ALA A 352 12.14 -11.83 14.60
CA ALA A 352 13.26 -12.06 15.51
C ALA A 352 13.09 -13.36 16.30
N LEU A 353 11.87 -13.65 16.76
CA LEU A 353 11.54 -14.90 17.44
C LEU A 353 11.56 -16.10 16.49
N GLY A 354 10.97 -15.98 15.30
CA GLY A 354 10.96 -17.01 14.27
C GLY A 354 12.36 -17.40 13.79
N GLY A 355 13.23 -16.41 13.52
CA GLY A 355 14.64 -16.64 13.19
C GLY A 355 15.41 -17.35 14.31
N THR A 356 15.09 -17.03 15.56
CA THR A 356 15.67 -17.70 16.74
C THR A 356 15.21 -19.14 16.85
N MET A 357 13.91 -19.40 16.64
CA MET A 357 13.36 -20.75 16.66
C MET A 357 13.96 -21.60 15.53
N ALA A 358 14.08 -21.03 14.33
CA ALA A 358 14.76 -21.70 13.22
C ALA A 358 16.21 -22.08 13.60
N ALA A 359 16.96 -21.19 14.26
CA ALA A 359 18.32 -21.49 14.74
C ALA A 359 18.37 -22.59 15.82
N VAL A 360 17.36 -22.68 16.69
CA VAL A 360 17.26 -23.75 17.72
C VAL A 360 16.89 -25.10 17.08
N ILE A 361 16.08 -25.09 16.02
CA ILE A 361 15.55 -26.27 15.32
C ILE A 361 16.54 -26.85 14.29
N ILE A 362 17.44 -26.05 13.72
CA ILE A 362 18.44 -26.56 12.77
C ILE A 362 19.24 -27.69 13.43
N PRO A 363 19.24 -28.92 12.88
CA PRO A 363 20.14 -29.96 13.31
C PRO A 363 21.56 -29.53 12.93
N LEU A 364 22.33 -29.06 13.91
CA LEU A 364 23.77 -28.74 13.74
C LEU A 364 24.61 -29.97 13.31
N GLU A 365 23.99 -31.14 13.22
CA GLU A 365 24.50 -32.33 12.53
C GLU A 365 24.81 -32.07 11.05
N ILE A 366 24.10 -31.13 10.39
CA ILE A 366 24.34 -30.73 9.00
C ILE A 366 25.54 -29.75 8.88
N VAL A 367 25.75 -28.88 9.87
CA VAL A 367 26.89 -27.92 9.89
C VAL A 367 28.23 -28.60 10.20
N ASN A 368 28.19 -29.77 10.85
CA ASN A 368 29.39 -30.58 11.09
C ASN A 368 29.82 -31.42 9.87
N HIS A 369 29.00 -31.53 8.82
CA HIS A 369 29.49 -32.07 7.55
C HIS A 369 30.21 -30.95 6.78
N LYS A 370 31.53 -30.90 6.98
CA LYS A 370 32.52 -30.00 6.35
C LYS A 370 32.57 -28.58 6.91
N PHE A 371 33.36 -28.42 7.97
CA PHE A 371 34.46 -27.46 7.88
C PHE A 371 35.76 -28.24 8.14
N PRO A 372 36.74 -28.20 7.22
CA PRO A 372 38.01 -28.91 7.36
C PRO A 372 38.79 -28.49 8.62
#